data_AF-A0A0F9A2U9-F1
#
_entry.id   AF-A0A0F9A2U9-F1
#
_cell.length_a   1.000
_cell.length_b   1.000
_cell.length_c   1.000
_cell.angle_alpha   90.00
_cell.angle_beta   90.00
_cell.angle_gamma   90.00
#
_symmetry.space_group_name_H-M   'P 1'
#
loop_
_entity.id
_entity.type
_entity.pdbx_description
1 polymer ?
#
loop_
_entity_poly.entity_id
_entity_poly.type
_entity_poly.pdbx_seq_one_letter_code
_entity_poly.pdbx_strand_id
1 'polypeptide(L)'
;MAQTGQQTSYSATLSEKRVVTDRLLMTQPMDLVAVNALGLNNESSFGFDNGPGGPNQPYEWLSDTHALRTSAVNSSALTSLSTSTAVIVDHGNRFQEGDVILIGAEYMLVTTVSTNTLTVTRSYGGNNTTHSDGAAVTIVGRNRIEGTNSSDSQYTEPTSATNAVAILHSEIDISRSAGNLQRYGIGDLV
;
A
#
# COMPACT_ATOMS: atom_id res chain seq x y z
N MET A 1 20.99 59.19 -1.34
CA MET A 1 22.47 59.30 -1.26
C MET A 1 23.03 57.95 -1.67
N ALA A 2 23.87 57.90 -2.70
CA ALA A 2 24.42 56.66 -3.20
C ALA A 2 25.40 56.06 -2.18
N GLN A 3 25.20 54.80 -1.79
CA GLN A 3 26.19 54.07 -1.01
C GLN A 3 27.07 53.28 -1.97
N THR A 4 28.36 53.52 -1.90
CA THR A 4 29.39 52.82 -2.69
C THR A 4 30.12 51.84 -1.77
N GLY A 5 30.12 50.55 -2.13
CA GLY A 5 30.80 49.47 -1.39
C GLY A 5 29.92 48.23 -1.23
N GLN A 6 30.54 47.05 -1.06
CA GLN A 6 29.82 45.80 -0.80
C GLN A 6 29.31 45.77 0.64
N GLN A 7 27.98 45.78 0.83
CA GLN A 7 27.36 45.62 2.15
C GLN A 7 27.31 44.14 2.54
N THR A 8 27.78 43.83 3.75
CA THR A 8 27.88 42.46 4.29
C THR A 8 26.87 42.18 5.42
N SER A 9 25.98 43.12 5.76
CA SER A 9 24.85 42.88 6.67
C SER A 9 23.64 43.75 6.34
N TYR A 10 22.44 43.18 6.46
CA TYR A 10 21.17 43.76 6.01
C TYR A 10 20.43 44.46 7.16
N SER A 11 20.90 45.64 7.59
CA SER A 11 20.09 46.49 8.47
C SER A 11 20.00 47.90 7.90
N ALA A 12 18.99 48.10 7.05
CA ALA A 12 18.56 49.42 6.62
C ALA A 12 17.18 49.69 7.25
N THR A 13 17.03 50.84 7.92
CA THR A 13 15.80 51.28 8.60
C THR A 13 14.75 51.90 7.67
N LEU A 14 14.96 51.85 6.35
CA LEU A 14 13.97 52.23 5.36
C LEU A 14 12.97 51.07 5.20
N SER A 15 11.67 51.36 5.26
CA SER A 15 10.62 50.37 5.07
C SER A 15 10.58 49.92 3.61
N GLU A 16 11.43 48.96 3.24
CA GLU A 16 11.39 48.32 1.94
C GLU A 16 10.33 47.21 1.98
N LYS A 17 9.20 47.44 1.33
CA LYS A 17 8.07 46.50 1.30
C LYS A 17 8.38 45.35 0.34
N ARG A 18 9.16 44.37 0.78
CA ARG A 18 9.47 43.17 0.00
C ARG A 18 8.36 42.14 0.19
N VAL A 19 7.48 42.06 -0.80
CA VAL A 19 6.37 41.08 -0.84
C VAL A 19 6.97 39.68 -1.10
N VAL A 20 6.45 38.64 -0.42
CA VAL A 20 6.93 37.24 -0.57
C VAL A 20 6.95 36.78 -2.04
N THR A 21 6.04 37.29 -2.86
CA THR A 21 5.97 37.08 -4.32
C THR A 21 7.28 37.43 -5.02
N ASP A 22 8.00 38.46 -4.55
CA ASP A 22 9.26 38.91 -5.13
C ASP A 22 10.40 37.91 -4.84
N ARG A 23 10.31 37.15 -3.74
CA ARG A 23 11.21 36.01 -3.49
C ARG A 23 10.82 34.77 -4.30
N LEU A 24 9.52 34.54 -4.52
CA LEU A 24 9.05 33.45 -5.37
C LEU A 24 9.46 33.62 -6.85
N LEU A 25 9.52 34.87 -7.32
CA LEU A 25 9.94 35.23 -8.69
C LEU A 25 11.47 35.19 -8.88
N MET A 26 12.25 35.31 -7.81
CA MET A 26 13.73 35.33 -7.86
C MET A 26 14.38 34.02 -7.41
N THR A 27 13.61 33.05 -6.89
CA THR A 27 14.10 31.69 -6.63
C THR A 27 14.43 31.04 -7.97
N GLN A 28 15.66 30.58 -8.11
CA GLN A 28 16.08 29.84 -9.31
C GLN A 28 15.29 28.52 -9.34
N PRO A 29 14.83 28.05 -10.51
CA PRO A 29 14.02 26.83 -10.59
C PRO A 29 14.64 25.64 -9.85
N MET A 30 15.98 25.56 -9.83
CA MET A 30 16.75 24.51 -9.15
C MET A 30 16.82 24.61 -7.62
N ASP A 31 16.50 25.75 -7.02
CA ASP A 31 16.56 25.96 -5.57
C ASP A 31 15.31 25.43 -4.83
N LEU A 32 14.31 24.92 -5.55
CA LEU A 32 13.13 24.28 -4.99
C LEU A 32 13.39 22.79 -4.78
N VAL A 33 13.24 22.31 -3.54
CA VAL A 33 13.39 20.87 -3.17
C VAL A 33 12.55 19.96 -4.07
N ALA A 34 11.37 20.42 -4.47
CA ALA A 34 10.48 19.69 -5.38
C ALA A 34 11.07 19.55 -6.78
N VAL A 35 11.82 20.51 -7.30
CA VAL A 35 12.43 20.44 -8.64
C VAL A 35 13.62 19.48 -8.66
N ASN A 36 14.38 19.39 -7.56
CA ASN A 36 15.41 18.37 -7.39
C ASN A 36 14.82 16.95 -7.28
N ALA A 37 13.65 16.79 -6.65
CA ALA A 37 12.96 15.50 -6.56
C ALA A 37 12.23 15.11 -7.85
N LEU A 38 11.76 16.09 -8.63
CA LEU A 38 11.02 15.89 -9.88
C LEU A 38 11.91 15.82 -11.13
N GLY A 39 13.18 16.24 -11.03
CA GLY A 39 14.16 16.19 -12.10
C GLY A 39 13.86 17.17 -13.24
N LEU A 40 14.85 17.93 -13.69
CA LEU A 40 14.78 18.70 -14.93
C LEU A 40 15.95 18.28 -15.82
N ASN A 41 15.84 17.10 -16.42
CA ASN A 41 16.82 16.61 -17.38
C ASN A 41 16.54 17.22 -18.76
N ASN A 42 16.85 18.51 -18.88
CA ASN A 42 17.22 19.18 -20.12
C ASN A 42 16.31 18.97 -21.36
N GLU A 43 14.98 18.87 -21.24
CA GLU A 43 13.99 19.18 -22.29
C GLU A 43 12.53 19.07 -21.78
N SER A 44 11.72 20.11 -22.04
CA SER A 44 10.24 20.20 -22.16
C SER A 44 9.23 19.53 -21.21
N SER A 45 9.58 18.62 -20.28
CA SER A 45 8.58 17.98 -19.41
C SER A 45 9.10 17.58 -18.02
N PHE A 46 8.17 17.55 -17.05
CA PHE A 46 8.40 16.97 -15.72
C PHE A 46 8.37 15.45 -15.84
N GLY A 47 9.54 14.82 -15.80
CA GLY A 47 9.68 13.36 -15.82
C GLY A 47 10.45 12.92 -14.58
N PHE A 48 9.87 12.04 -13.78
CA PHE A 48 10.59 11.43 -12.67
C PHE A 48 11.83 10.71 -13.21
N ASP A 49 13.03 11.16 -12.82
CA ASP A 49 14.31 10.56 -13.26
C ASP A 49 14.45 9.08 -12.85
N ASN A 50 13.65 8.65 -11.87
CA ASN A 50 13.46 7.26 -11.44
C ASN A 50 11.96 6.89 -11.41
N GLY A 51 11.19 7.39 -12.38
CA GLY A 51 9.76 7.10 -12.51
C GLY A 51 9.50 5.70 -13.04
N PRO A 52 8.38 5.07 -12.63
CA PRO A 52 7.94 3.83 -13.25
C PRO A 52 7.77 4.04 -14.76
N GLY A 53 8.50 3.27 -15.58
CA GLY A 53 8.41 3.32 -17.04
C GLY A 53 9.65 3.80 -17.81
N GLY A 54 10.79 4.04 -17.15
CA GLY A 54 12.06 4.22 -17.87
C GLY A 54 12.47 2.96 -18.67
N PRO A 55 13.33 3.08 -19.71
CA PRO A 55 13.73 1.95 -20.56
C PRO A 55 14.40 0.78 -19.80
N ASN A 56 14.78 0.98 -18.54
CA ASN A 56 15.39 -0.01 -17.65
C ASN A 56 14.54 -0.35 -16.40
N GLN A 57 13.30 0.15 -16.30
CA GLN A 57 12.45 -0.04 -15.11
C GLN A 57 11.06 -0.54 -15.53
N PRO A 58 10.78 -1.85 -15.44
CA PRO A 58 9.47 -2.38 -15.77
C PRO A 58 8.43 -1.91 -14.74
N TYR A 59 7.17 -1.84 -15.15
CA TYR A 59 6.09 -1.45 -14.24
C TYR A 59 5.88 -2.54 -13.19
N GLU A 60 6.04 -2.15 -11.94
CA GLU A 60 5.79 -2.97 -10.76
C GLU A 60 4.42 -2.63 -10.16
N TRP A 61 3.56 -3.63 -10.08
CA TRP A 61 2.24 -3.55 -9.46
C TRP A 61 2.32 -4.24 -8.10
N LEU A 62 2.29 -3.45 -7.03
CA LEU A 62 2.20 -3.97 -5.67
C LEU A 62 0.73 -4.26 -5.34
N SER A 63 0.42 -5.50 -4.98
CA SER A 63 -0.91 -5.98 -4.62
C SER A 63 -0.90 -6.57 -3.22
N ASP A 64 -1.86 -6.17 -2.39
CA ASP A 64 -2.05 -6.70 -1.04
C ASP A 64 -3.50 -7.18 -0.86
N THR A 65 -3.68 -8.25 -0.08
CA THR A 65 -4.99 -8.76 0.33
C THR A 65 -5.12 -8.57 1.84
N HIS A 66 -5.96 -7.63 2.26
CA HIS A 66 -6.18 -7.34 3.67
C HIS A 66 -6.62 -8.58 4.47
N ALA A 67 -6.04 -8.78 5.65
CA ALA A 67 -6.43 -9.85 6.55
C ALA A 67 -7.92 -9.78 6.90
N LEU A 68 -8.64 -10.89 6.70
CA LEU A 68 -10.07 -10.95 7.01
C LEU A 68 -10.30 -10.85 8.52
N ARG A 69 -11.23 -10.00 8.93
CA ARG A 69 -11.63 -9.79 10.34
C ARG A 69 -12.89 -10.57 10.73
N THR A 70 -13.23 -11.57 9.93
CA THR A 70 -14.44 -12.37 10.06
C THR A 70 -14.12 -13.86 10.02
N SER A 71 -14.97 -14.67 10.63
CA SER A 71 -14.99 -16.14 10.54
C SER A 71 -16.45 -16.59 10.71
N ALA A 72 -16.69 -17.89 10.77
CA ALA A 72 -17.97 -18.46 11.18
C ALA A 72 -17.77 -19.43 12.35
N VAL A 73 -18.83 -19.62 13.14
CA VAL A 73 -18.92 -20.69 14.15
C VAL A 73 -18.87 -22.04 13.44
N ASN A 74 -18.06 -22.96 13.96
CA ASN A 74 -17.89 -24.32 13.46
C ASN A 74 -18.10 -25.31 14.61
N SER A 75 -19.30 -25.32 15.16
CA SER A 75 -19.65 -26.16 16.31
C SER A 75 -21.15 -26.30 16.49
N SER A 76 -21.54 -27.21 17.40
CA SER A 76 -22.89 -27.26 17.91
C SER A 76 -23.28 -25.92 18.56
N ALA A 77 -24.56 -25.58 18.43
CA ALA A 77 -25.06 -24.26 18.80
C ALA A 77 -24.75 -23.88 20.25
N LEU A 78 -24.16 -22.69 20.44
CA LEU A 78 -24.00 -22.07 21.75
C LEU A 78 -25.34 -21.45 22.14
N THR A 79 -26.05 -22.06 23.09
CA THR A 79 -27.34 -21.53 23.54
C THR A 79 -27.17 -20.35 24.51
N SER A 80 -28.20 -19.51 24.64
CA SER A 80 -28.21 -18.39 25.61
C SER A 80 -28.00 -18.83 27.07
N LEU A 81 -28.41 -20.06 27.41
CA LEU A 81 -28.24 -20.66 28.75
C LEU A 81 -26.93 -21.43 28.91
N SER A 82 -26.14 -21.58 27.85
CA SER A 82 -24.86 -22.30 27.90
C SER A 82 -23.82 -21.54 28.72
N THR A 83 -23.16 -22.26 29.62
CA THR A 83 -21.98 -21.80 30.37
C THR A 83 -20.67 -22.10 29.65
N SER A 84 -20.72 -22.70 28.45
CA SER A 84 -19.52 -22.95 27.65
C SER A 84 -18.86 -21.62 27.29
N THR A 85 -17.56 -21.56 27.55
CA THR A 85 -16.67 -20.46 27.15
C THR A 85 -15.86 -20.80 25.90
N ALA A 86 -16.03 -22.00 25.35
CA ALA A 86 -15.36 -22.41 24.12
C ALA A 86 -16.25 -22.10 22.90
N VAL A 87 -15.72 -21.30 21.98
CA VAL A 87 -16.29 -21.03 20.66
C VAL A 87 -15.35 -21.60 19.61
N ILE A 88 -15.78 -22.63 18.88
CA ILE A 88 -15.00 -23.17 17.76
C ILE A 88 -15.35 -22.38 16.52
N VAL A 89 -14.34 -21.91 15.79
CA VAL A 89 -14.48 -21.13 14.55
C VAL A 89 -13.76 -21.81 13.40
N ASP A 90 -14.13 -21.49 12.16
CA ASP A 90 -13.44 -22.02 10.98
C ASP A 90 -11.97 -21.62 10.90
N HIS A 91 -11.66 -20.37 11.26
CA HIS A 91 -10.33 -19.78 11.13
C HIS A 91 -9.88 -19.11 12.43
N GLY A 92 -9.35 -19.87 13.38
CA GLY A 92 -8.91 -19.34 14.67
C GLY A 92 -7.63 -18.51 14.59
N ASN A 93 -6.81 -18.72 13.55
CA ASN A 93 -5.63 -17.89 13.25
C ASN A 93 -5.97 -16.41 12.98
N ARG A 94 -7.26 -16.09 12.75
CA ARG A 94 -7.74 -14.72 12.57
C ARG A 94 -7.90 -13.94 13.88
N PHE A 95 -7.85 -14.61 15.03
CA PHE A 95 -8.16 -14.03 16.33
C PHE A 95 -6.95 -14.03 17.25
N GLN A 96 -6.98 -13.14 18.22
CA GLN A 96 -5.95 -12.99 19.25
C GLN A 96 -6.59 -12.77 20.62
N GLU A 97 -5.82 -13.05 21.67
CA GLU A 97 -6.21 -12.69 23.03
C GLU A 97 -6.44 -11.17 23.14
N GLY A 98 -7.55 -10.81 23.78
CA GLY A 98 -8.02 -9.43 23.91
C GLY A 98 -8.93 -8.96 22.77
N ASP A 99 -9.13 -9.73 21.70
CA ASP A 99 -10.11 -9.40 20.67
C ASP A 99 -11.53 -9.40 21.25
N VAL A 100 -12.31 -8.36 20.93
CA VAL A 100 -13.74 -8.33 21.17
C VAL A 100 -14.42 -8.78 19.88
N ILE A 101 -15.14 -9.90 19.97
CA ILE A 101 -15.88 -10.49 18.86
C ILE A 101 -17.38 -10.23 19.01
N LEU A 102 -18.06 -10.07 17.88
CA LEU A 102 -19.51 -9.98 17.78
C LEU A 102 -20.01 -11.20 17.02
N ILE A 103 -20.96 -11.93 17.63
CA ILE A 103 -21.73 -12.97 16.96
C ILE A 103 -23.20 -12.60 17.12
N GLY A 104 -23.90 -12.36 16.01
CA GLY A 104 -25.28 -11.84 16.05
C GLY A 104 -25.37 -10.52 16.81
N ALA A 105 -25.91 -10.56 18.04
CA ALA A 105 -26.05 -9.41 18.93
C ALA A 105 -25.23 -9.53 20.24
N GLU A 106 -24.41 -10.59 20.38
CA GLU A 106 -23.60 -10.81 21.58
C GLU A 106 -22.15 -10.43 21.32
N TYR A 107 -21.66 -9.52 22.15
CA TYR A 107 -20.24 -9.23 22.27
C TYR A 107 -19.58 -10.21 23.26
N MET A 108 -18.42 -10.74 22.89
CA MET A 108 -17.62 -11.63 23.72
C MET A 108 -16.16 -11.22 23.68
N LEU A 109 -15.46 -11.36 24.79
CA LEU A 109 -14.02 -11.08 24.89
C LEU A 109 -13.23 -12.36 24.74
N VAL A 110 -12.34 -12.46 23.76
CA VAL A 110 -11.42 -13.59 23.59
C VAL A 110 -10.32 -13.52 24.64
N THR A 111 -10.21 -14.53 25.50
CA THR A 111 -9.17 -14.62 26.54
C THR A 111 -8.02 -15.54 26.13
N THR A 112 -8.26 -16.49 25.23
CA THR A 112 -7.21 -17.40 24.73
C THR A 112 -7.60 -17.94 23.37
N VAL A 113 -6.62 -18.20 22.51
CA VAL A 113 -6.83 -18.85 21.21
C VAL A 113 -5.98 -20.10 21.17
N SER A 114 -6.60 -21.25 20.88
CA SER A 114 -5.92 -22.52 20.67
C SER A 114 -6.40 -23.13 19.37
N THR A 115 -5.56 -23.08 18.33
CA THR A 115 -5.91 -23.48 16.95
C THR A 115 -7.19 -22.77 16.48
N ASN A 116 -8.31 -23.48 16.38
CA ASN A 116 -9.62 -22.98 15.98
C ASN A 116 -10.59 -22.77 17.15
N THR A 117 -10.16 -23.03 18.39
CA THR A 117 -10.97 -22.86 19.58
C THR A 117 -10.61 -21.55 20.27
N LEU A 118 -11.59 -20.66 20.35
CA LEU A 118 -11.51 -19.41 21.11
C LEU A 118 -12.08 -19.67 22.51
N THR A 119 -11.30 -19.40 23.55
CA THR A 119 -11.82 -19.24 24.90
C THR A 119 -12.31 -17.82 25.05
N VAL A 120 -13.58 -17.64 25.43
CA VAL A 120 -14.21 -16.32 25.52
C VAL A 120 -14.88 -16.09 26.86
N THR A 121 -14.91 -14.83 27.27
CA THR A 121 -15.84 -14.34 28.30
C THR A 121 -17.12 -13.90 27.60
N ARG A 122 -18.22 -14.59 27.91
CA ARG A 122 -19.57 -14.28 27.43
C ARG A 122 -20.19 -13.10 28.16
N SER A 123 -21.33 -12.61 27.67
CA SER A 123 -22.03 -11.43 28.23
C SER A 123 -21.12 -10.20 28.35
N TYR A 124 -20.15 -10.05 27.44
CA TYR A 124 -19.23 -8.94 27.49
C TYR A 124 -19.91 -7.68 26.95
N GLY A 125 -20.50 -6.87 27.83
CA GLY A 125 -21.26 -5.67 27.42
C GLY A 125 -22.70 -5.95 26.97
N GLY A 126 -23.30 -7.08 27.37
CA GLY A 126 -24.68 -7.43 27.03
C GLY A 126 -25.14 -8.78 27.58
N ASN A 127 -26.25 -9.30 27.06
CA ASN A 127 -26.80 -10.61 27.43
C ASN A 127 -26.33 -11.72 26.47
N ASN A 128 -26.19 -12.94 27.00
CA ASN A 128 -25.95 -14.13 26.18
C ASN A 128 -27.07 -14.36 25.17
N THR A 129 -26.72 -14.73 23.94
CA THR A 129 -27.66 -15.10 22.89
C THR A 129 -27.38 -16.52 22.38
N THR A 130 -28.28 -17.05 21.56
CA THR A 130 -28.10 -18.37 20.94
C THR A 130 -27.45 -18.20 19.57
N HIS A 131 -26.33 -18.89 19.34
CA HIS A 131 -25.60 -18.89 18.07
C HIS A 131 -25.65 -20.28 17.45
N SER A 132 -26.08 -20.37 16.20
CA SER A 132 -26.04 -21.61 15.43
C SER A 132 -24.65 -21.85 14.83
N ASP A 133 -24.43 -23.08 14.36
CA ASP A 133 -23.36 -23.36 13.41
C ASP A 133 -23.46 -22.42 12.20
N GLY A 134 -22.32 -22.01 11.65
CA GLY A 134 -22.23 -21.07 10.53
C GLY A 134 -22.53 -19.60 10.87
N ALA A 135 -22.85 -19.27 12.14
CA ALA A 135 -23.06 -17.87 12.52
C ALA A 135 -21.79 -17.04 12.33
N ALA A 136 -21.93 -15.83 11.75
CA ALA A 136 -20.80 -14.96 11.47
C ALA A 136 -20.16 -14.43 12.76
N VAL A 137 -18.84 -14.55 12.86
CA VAL A 137 -18.00 -14.04 13.94
C VAL A 137 -17.18 -12.87 13.41
N THR A 138 -17.32 -11.68 13.98
CA THR A 138 -16.64 -10.46 13.50
C THR A 138 -15.84 -9.80 14.61
N ILE A 139 -14.60 -9.39 14.33
CA ILE A 139 -13.75 -8.66 15.28
C ILE A 139 -14.09 -7.18 15.27
N VAL A 140 -14.73 -6.69 16.33
CA VAL A 140 -15.16 -5.28 16.45
C VAL A 140 -14.10 -4.37 17.05
N GLY A 141 -13.18 -4.91 17.83
CA GLY A 141 -12.11 -4.15 18.47
C GLY A 141 -11.21 -5.04 19.29
N ARG A 142 -10.24 -4.43 19.98
CA ARG A 142 -9.37 -5.11 20.94
C ARG A 142 -9.41 -4.38 22.27
N ASN A 143 -9.68 -5.11 23.33
CA ASN A 143 -9.51 -4.66 24.69
C ASN A 143 -8.20 -5.24 25.22
N ARG A 144 -7.10 -4.52 25.02
CA ARG A 144 -5.80 -4.94 25.53
C ARG A 144 -5.58 -4.39 26.93
N ILE A 145 -5.07 -5.23 27.83
CA ILE A 145 -4.70 -4.82 29.18
C ILE A 145 -3.55 -3.80 29.11
N GLU A 146 -3.67 -2.71 29.85
CA GLU A 146 -2.64 -1.69 29.95
C GLU A 146 -1.35 -2.27 30.56
N GLY A 147 -0.19 -1.94 29.98
CA GLY A 147 1.12 -2.38 30.47
C GLY A 147 1.53 -3.80 30.08
N THR A 148 0.73 -4.52 29.28
CA THR A 148 1.13 -5.83 28.75
C THR A 148 2.14 -5.73 27.60
N ASN A 149 2.92 -6.79 27.41
CA ASN A 149 3.87 -6.90 26.30
C ASN A 149 3.15 -6.83 24.96
N SER A 150 3.84 -6.33 23.92
CA SER A 150 3.23 -6.31 22.60
C SER A 150 3.16 -7.71 22.00
N SER A 151 1.95 -8.18 21.72
CA SER A 151 1.71 -9.34 20.85
C SER A 151 1.69 -8.90 19.39
N ASP A 152 2.25 -9.73 18.51
CA ASP A 152 2.20 -9.51 17.07
C ASP A 152 0.76 -9.59 16.58
N SER A 153 0.35 -8.72 15.65
CA SER A 153 -0.98 -8.75 15.01
C SER A 153 -0.85 -9.38 13.63
N GLN A 154 -1.94 -9.95 13.09
CA GLN A 154 -1.90 -10.38 11.68
C GLN A 154 -1.55 -9.21 10.77
N TYR A 155 -0.54 -9.46 9.93
CA TYR A 155 -0.14 -8.59 8.84
C TYR A 155 -0.11 -9.40 7.54
N THR A 156 -0.26 -8.70 6.43
CA THR A 156 -0.07 -9.25 5.09
C THR A 156 1.03 -8.43 4.42
N GLU A 157 1.88 -9.13 3.66
CA GLU A 157 2.97 -8.48 2.93
C GLU A 157 2.51 -8.21 1.49
N PRO A 158 2.76 -7.00 0.96
CA PRO A 158 2.50 -6.70 -0.44
C PRO A 158 3.28 -7.65 -1.35
N THR A 159 2.58 -8.18 -2.35
CA THR A 159 3.19 -8.98 -3.42
C THR A 159 3.47 -8.09 -4.63
N SER A 160 4.62 -8.31 -5.26
CA SER A 160 5.04 -7.56 -6.44
C SER A 160 4.80 -8.36 -7.71
N ALA A 161 4.17 -7.74 -8.70
CA ALA A 161 4.00 -8.29 -10.04
C ALA A 161 4.54 -7.31 -11.08
N THR A 162 5.35 -7.81 -12.01
CA THR A 162 6.02 -6.99 -13.02
C THR A 162 5.50 -7.28 -14.41
N ASN A 163 5.29 -6.25 -15.24
CA ASN A 163 5.02 -6.39 -16.66
C ASN A 163 6.12 -5.71 -17.49
N ALA A 164 6.71 -6.45 -18.42
CA ALA A 164 7.65 -5.94 -19.41
C ALA A 164 7.02 -6.07 -20.81
N VAL A 165 6.86 -4.94 -21.49
CA VAL A 165 6.46 -4.89 -22.91
C VAL A 165 7.68 -4.45 -23.72
N ALA A 166 8.01 -5.21 -24.76
CA ALA A 166 9.03 -4.84 -25.74
C ALA A 166 8.39 -4.74 -27.13
N ILE A 167 8.80 -3.74 -27.89
CA ILE A 167 8.52 -3.68 -29.33
C ILE A 167 9.75 -4.26 -30.03
N LEU A 168 9.57 -5.42 -30.66
CA LEU A 168 10.61 -6.05 -31.48
C LEU A 168 10.29 -5.75 -32.94
N HIS A 169 11.19 -5.03 -33.61
CA HIS A 169 11.12 -4.79 -35.04
C HIS A 169 12.45 -5.21 -35.67
N SER A 170 12.38 -6.08 -36.67
CA SER A 170 13.46 -6.38 -37.59
C SER A 170 13.00 -6.10 -39.03
N GLU A 171 13.76 -5.28 -39.75
CA GLU A 171 13.52 -5.01 -41.17
C GLU A 171 14.44 -5.90 -42.01
N ILE A 172 13.90 -6.51 -43.06
CA ILE A 172 14.70 -7.19 -44.09
C ILE A 172 14.57 -6.36 -45.36
N ASP A 173 15.60 -5.55 -45.61
CA ASP A 173 15.68 -4.76 -46.83
C ASP A 173 16.50 -5.49 -47.89
N ILE A 174 15.90 -5.60 -49.08
CA ILE A 174 16.62 -6.01 -50.29
C ILE A 174 16.74 -4.79 -51.19
N SER A 175 17.98 -4.42 -51.53
CA SER A 175 18.19 -3.37 -52.53
C SER A 175 17.49 -3.72 -53.84
N ARG A 176 16.84 -2.74 -54.48
CA ARG A 176 16.13 -2.92 -55.76
C ARG A 176 17.00 -3.57 -56.84
N SER A 177 18.30 -3.28 -56.86
CA SER A 177 19.23 -3.93 -57.79
C SER A 177 19.47 -5.40 -57.44
N ALA A 178 19.52 -5.75 -56.15
CA ALA A 178 19.72 -7.11 -55.67
C ALA A 178 18.49 -8.01 -55.90
N GLY A 179 17.26 -7.48 -55.79
CA GLY A 179 16.03 -8.21 -56.13
C GLY A 179 15.88 -8.48 -57.64
N ASN A 180 16.49 -7.64 -58.49
CA ASN A 180 16.48 -7.83 -59.94
C ASN A 180 17.60 -8.76 -60.46
N LEU A 181 18.50 -9.23 -59.59
CA LEU A 181 19.62 -10.10 -59.94
C LEU A 181 19.25 -11.56 -59.64
N GLN A 182 19.12 -12.40 -60.67
CA GLN A 182 18.89 -13.82 -60.52
C GLN A 182 20.17 -14.51 -59.97
N ARG A 183 20.08 -15.08 -58.76
CA ARG A 183 21.21 -15.75 -58.09
C ARG A 183 21.00 -17.25 -58.05
N TYR A 184 22.05 -18.01 -58.33
CA TYR A 184 21.98 -19.47 -58.31
C TYR A 184 21.73 -19.99 -56.89
N GLY A 185 20.72 -20.85 -56.71
CA GLY A 185 20.41 -21.50 -55.43
C GLY A 185 19.47 -20.74 -54.49
N ILE A 186 18.91 -19.60 -54.89
CA ILE A 186 17.88 -18.87 -54.12
C ILE A 186 16.61 -18.83 -54.96
N GLY A 187 15.55 -19.50 -54.48
CA GLY A 187 14.30 -19.70 -55.20
C GLY A 187 13.46 -18.44 -55.35
N ASP A 188 13.30 -17.66 -54.27
CA ASP A 188 12.58 -16.38 -54.23
C ASP A 188 13.26 -15.43 -53.23
N LEU A 189 13.42 -14.16 -53.60
CA LEU A 189 13.96 -13.08 -52.76
C LEU A 189 12.78 -12.19 -52.32
N VAL A 190 12.12 -12.63 -51.24
CA VAL A 190 10.86 -12.10 -50.66
C VAL A 190 9.61 -12.39 -51.49
#